data_AF-A0A7W0YLW7-F1
#
_entry.id   AF-A0A7W0YLW7-F1
#
_cell.length_a   1.000
_cell.length_b   1.000
_cell.length_c   1.000
_cell.angle_alpha   90.00
_cell.angle_beta   90.00
_cell.angle_gamma   90.00
#
_symmetry.space_group_name_H-M   'P 1'
#
loop_
_entity.id
_entity.type
_entity.pdbx_description
1 polymer ?
#
loop_
_entity_poly.entity_id
_entity_poly.type
_entity_poly.pdbx_seq_one_letter_code
_entity_poly.pdbx_strand_id
1 'polypeptide(L)'
;MAVYQRTRGGSYHVEVEWRGYPRLRLATGTKHKARAVAMERTLHALKSAGRRDILGLLAANQLKLPDVHDDHTRDPGSLEHRIAQLESPTLGPLVDRWLAWLPSSAALSARTHRPFAPRTIYRYAKSCAQFFALLPRGREARLRDLTRGFVSDYRARRRGAGTAAATVNRDLCALSPFWSWCESEAGILVERPPMAKEQEPSGRQRWLSADEIAAIESVLPALWWPLFALLVYTGLRIGEAMGLV
;
A
#
# COMPACT_ATOMS: atom_id res chain seq x y z
N MET A 1 -39.55 5.19 20.50
CA MET A 1 -38.98 5.87 19.31
C MET A 1 -37.47 5.82 19.42
N ALA A 2 -36.77 5.16 18.49
CA ALA A 2 -35.32 5.03 18.54
C ALA A 2 -34.60 6.24 17.93
N VAL A 3 -35.27 6.99 17.06
CA VAL A 3 -34.72 8.18 16.37
C VAL A 3 -35.15 9.48 17.06
N TYR A 4 -34.20 10.34 17.45
CA TYR A 4 -34.47 11.63 18.10
C TYR A 4 -33.42 12.69 17.76
N GLN A 5 -33.71 13.96 18.07
CA GLN A 5 -32.74 15.07 18.00
C GLN A 5 -32.28 15.45 19.41
N ARG A 6 -30.97 15.63 19.61
CA ARG A 6 -30.43 16.13 20.90
C ARG A 6 -30.64 17.63 21.09
N THR A 7 -30.63 18.38 20.00
CA THR A 7 -30.80 19.84 19.96
C THR A 7 -31.68 20.22 18.77
N ARG A 8 -32.53 21.24 18.94
CA ARG A 8 -33.44 21.71 17.90
C ARG A 8 -32.61 22.20 16.69
N GLY A 9 -32.82 21.58 15.52
CA GLY A 9 -32.04 21.86 14.30
C GLY A 9 -30.71 21.11 14.16
N GLY A 10 -30.37 20.25 15.14
CA GLY A 10 -29.19 19.38 15.10
C GLY A 10 -29.39 18.10 14.28
N SER A 11 -28.34 17.28 14.18
CA SER A 11 -28.42 15.96 13.54
C SER A 11 -29.29 15.01 14.35
N TYR A 12 -29.98 14.10 13.66
CA TYR A 12 -30.68 13.01 14.32
C TYR A 12 -29.68 12.01 14.94
N HIS A 13 -30.11 11.36 16.01
CA HIS A 13 -29.45 10.23 16.64
C HIS A 13 -30.37 9.03 16.60
N VAL A 14 -29.78 7.84 16.53
CA VAL A 14 -30.47 6.57 16.65
C VAL A 14 -29.98 5.88 17.92
N GLU A 15 -30.90 5.46 18.76
CA GLU A 15 -30.64 4.74 19.99
C GLU A 15 -31.44 3.44 20.02
N VAL A 16 -30.72 2.32 19.93
CA VAL A 16 -31.31 0.99 19.92
C VAL A 16 -30.68 0.15 21.00
N GLU A 17 -31.51 -0.65 21.66
CA GLU A 17 -31.12 -1.58 22.70
C GLU A 17 -31.79 -2.92 22.43
N TRP A 18 -30.98 -3.98 22.38
CA TRP A 18 -31.48 -5.34 22.22
C TRP A 18 -30.81 -6.25 23.25
N ARG A 19 -31.58 -7.20 23.78
CA ARG A 19 -31.05 -8.20 24.71
C ARG A 19 -29.92 -8.99 24.06
N GLY A 20 -28.79 -9.02 24.74
CA GLY A 20 -27.60 -9.73 24.27
C GLY A 20 -26.84 -9.04 23.13
N TYR A 21 -27.10 -7.76 22.82
CA TYR A 21 -26.29 -6.94 21.90
C TYR A 21 -25.79 -5.68 22.63
N PRO A 22 -24.72 -5.02 22.14
CA PRO A 22 -24.30 -3.75 22.70
C PRO A 22 -25.40 -2.69 22.53
N ARG A 23 -25.58 -1.83 23.53
CA ARG A 23 -26.45 -0.66 23.42
C ARG A 23 -25.80 0.34 22.46
N LEU A 24 -26.55 0.79 21.46
CA LEU A 24 -26.06 1.70 20.45
C LEU A 24 -26.70 3.07 20.63
N ARG A 25 -25.87 4.12 20.65
CA ARG A 25 -26.32 5.52 20.67
C ARG A 25 -25.51 6.30 19.63
N LEU A 26 -25.97 6.26 18.40
CA LEU A 26 -25.18 6.64 17.23
C LEU A 26 -25.67 7.97 16.64
N ALA A 27 -24.73 8.82 16.24
CA ALA A 27 -25.04 10.01 15.45
C ALA A 27 -25.27 9.63 13.99
N THR A 28 -26.35 10.14 13.40
CA THR A 28 -26.69 9.86 11.99
C THR A 28 -26.05 10.83 11.00
N GLY A 29 -25.45 11.93 11.49
CA GLY A 29 -24.88 12.98 10.65
C GLY A 29 -25.88 13.70 9.73
N THR A 30 -27.16 13.34 9.75
CA THR A 30 -28.19 13.90 8.88
C THR A 30 -29.19 14.74 9.66
N LYS A 31 -29.69 15.81 9.02
CA LYS A 31 -30.81 16.62 9.49
C LYS A 31 -32.17 16.12 8.99
N HIS A 32 -32.19 15.06 8.16
CA HIS A 32 -33.41 14.51 7.59
C HIS A 32 -33.89 13.28 8.37
N LYS A 33 -35.08 13.39 8.97
CA LYS A 33 -35.70 12.31 9.76
C LYS A 33 -35.84 11.01 8.97
N ALA A 34 -36.24 11.09 7.70
CA ALA A 34 -36.43 9.92 6.84
C ALA A 34 -35.15 9.09 6.67
N ARG A 35 -34.00 9.76 6.45
CA ARG A 35 -32.70 9.09 6.34
C ARG A 35 -32.27 8.49 7.68
N ALA A 36 -32.53 9.17 8.80
CA ALA A 36 -32.25 8.61 10.13
C ALA A 36 -33.09 7.35 10.44
N VAL A 37 -34.36 7.33 10.02
CA VAL A 37 -35.23 6.13 10.11
C VAL A 37 -34.73 5.02 9.18
N ALA A 38 -34.22 5.34 7.99
CA ALA A 38 -33.60 4.35 7.12
C ALA A 38 -32.34 3.72 7.75
N MET A 39 -31.52 4.52 8.44
CA MET A 39 -30.35 4.02 9.19
C MET A 39 -30.76 3.15 10.38
N GLU A 40 -31.83 3.49 11.10
CA GLU A 40 -32.42 2.62 12.13
C GLU A 40 -32.83 1.26 11.53
N ARG A 41 -33.47 1.25 10.37
CA ARG A 41 -33.82 0.00 9.66
C ARG A 41 -32.59 -0.83 9.30
N THR A 42 -31.49 -0.19 8.85
CA THR A 42 -30.22 -0.88 8.61
C THR A 42 -29.69 -1.55 9.87
N LEU A 43 -29.74 -0.88 11.02
CA LEU A 43 -29.32 -1.47 12.30
C LEU A 43 -30.15 -2.72 12.65
N HIS A 44 -31.47 -2.67 12.43
CA HIS A 44 -32.34 -3.83 12.60
C HIS A 44 -32.04 -4.95 11.61
N ALA A 45 -31.76 -4.63 10.33
CA ALA A 45 -31.38 -5.60 9.31
C ALA A 45 -30.08 -6.32 9.68
N LEU A 46 -29.05 -5.59 10.10
CA LEU A 46 -27.78 -6.13 10.57
C LEU A 46 -27.96 -7.06 11.78
N LYS A 47 -28.81 -6.67 12.73
CA LYS A 47 -29.15 -7.50 13.90
C LYS A 47 -29.87 -8.79 13.47
N SER A 48 -30.84 -8.71 12.57
CA SER A 48 -31.56 -9.88 12.05
C SER A 48 -30.66 -10.83 11.25
N ALA A 49 -29.65 -10.28 10.57
CA ALA A 49 -28.62 -11.05 9.88
C ALA A 49 -27.53 -11.61 10.82
N GLY A 50 -27.63 -11.36 12.14
CA GLY A 50 -26.65 -11.85 13.12
C GLY A 50 -25.28 -11.17 13.06
N ARG A 51 -25.16 -10.01 12.40
CA ARG A 51 -23.91 -9.25 12.23
C ARG A 51 -23.48 -8.51 13.48
N ARG A 52 -23.18 -9.29 14.52
CA ARG A 52 -22.76 -8.81 15.85
C ARG A 52 -21.38 -8.14 15.81
N ASP A 53 -20.53 -8.56 14.89
CA ASP A 53 -19.26 -7.94 14.52
C ASP A 53 -19.46 -6.45 14.20
N ILE A 54 -20.31 -6.12 13.22
CA ILE A 54 -20.54 -4.73 12.78
C ILE A 54 -21.16 -3.90 13.89
N LEU A 55 -22.15 -4.45 14.60
CA LEU A 55 -22.81 -3.75 15.70
C LEU A 55 -21.83 -3.49 16.85
N GLY A 56 -20.88 -4.41 17.11
CA GLY A 56 -19.78 -4.21 18.04
C GLY A 56 -18.85 -3.07 17.62
N LEU A 57 -18.46 -3.03 16.34
CA LEU A 57 -17.60 -1.96 15.79
C LEU A 57 -18.29 -0.58 15.85
N LEU A 58 -19.60 -0.51 15.60
CA LEU A 58 -20.40 0.70 15.77
C LEU A 58 -20.45 1.12 17.25
N ALA A 59 -20.66 0.18 18.17
CA ALA A 59 -20.67 0.46 19.61
C ALA A 59 -19.32 1.01 20.11
N ALA A 60 -18.23 0.48 19.56
CA ALA A 60 -16.87 0.92 19.85
C ALA A 60 -16.46 2.23 19.15
N ASN A 61 -17.37 2.88 18.41
CA ASN A 61 -17.09 4.04 17.56
C ASN A 61 -15.98 3.82 16.50
N GLN A 62 -15.73 2.56 16.12
CA GLN A 62 -14.79 2.21 15.06
C GLN A 62 -15.42 2.32 13.67
N LEU A 63 -16.75 2.24 13.60
CA LEU A 63 -17.54 2.54 12.42
C LEU A 63 -18.47 3.73 12.68
N LYS A 64 -18.80 4.49 11.63
CA LYS A 64 -19.84 5.51 11.67
C LYS A 64 -21.10 4.97 11.02
N LEU A 65 -22.26 5.21 11.64
CA LEU A 65 -23.56 4.76 11.14
C LEU A 65 -23.87 5.21 9.71
N PRO A 66 -23.53 6.45 9.27
CA PRO A 66 -23.79 6.87 7.90
C PRO A 66 -23.05 6.04 6.87
N ASP A 67 -21.76 5.80 7.10
CA ASP A 67 -20.90 5.04 6.20
C ASP A 67 -21.38 3.60 6.09
N VAL A 68 -21.73 2.97 7.23
CA VAL A 68 -22.30 1.61 7.27
C VAL A 68 -23.62 1.54 6.51
N HIS A 69 -24.50 2.54 6.65
CA HIS A 69 -25.77 2.59 5.94
C HIS A 69 -25.57 2.72 4.42
N ASP A 70 -24.69 3.63 4.01
CA ASP A 70 -24.43 3.87 2.59
C ASP A 70 -23.81 2.63 1.93
N ASP A 71 -22.85 1.97 2.59
CA ASP A 71 -22.24 0.73 2.09
C ASP A 71 -23.25 -0.43 2.05
N HIS A 72 -24.03 -0.62 3.12
CA HIS A 72 -25.06 -1.67 3.19
C HIS A 72 -26.12 -1.54 2.10
N THR A 73 -26.46 -0.29 1.73
CA THR A 73 -27.49 -0.01 0.72
C THR A 73 -26.95 -0.14 -0.71
N ARG A 74 -25.67 0.18 -0.92
CA ARG A 74 -25.06 0.16 -2.25
C ARG A 74 -24.63 -1.25 -2.67
N ASP A 75 -23.89 -1.95 -1.81
CA ASP A 75 -23.34 -3.28 -2.11
C ASP A 75 -22.85 -3.98 -0.82
N PRO A 76 -23.32 -5.20 -0.52
CA PRO A 76 -22.85 -5.98 0.64
C PRO A 76 -21.32 -6.15 0.70
N GLY A 77 -20.62 -6.25 -0.44
CA GLY A 77 -19.17 -6.42 -0.50
C GLY A 77 -18.38 -5.21 0.02
N SER A 78 -18.92 -4.01 -0.16
CA SER A 78 -18.30 -2.75 0.31
C SER A 78 -18.20 -2.70 1.83
N LEU A 79 -19.15 -3.31 2.53
CA LEU A 79 -19.19 -3.32 3.98
C LEU A 79 -18.16 -4.31 4.56
N GLU A 80 -17.98 -5.48 3.93
CA GLU A 80 -16.89 -6.40 4.26
C GLU A 80 -15.52 -5.77 4.01
N HIS A 81 -15.36 -5.02 2.91
CA HIS A 81 -14.13 -4.30 2.62
C HIS A 81 -13.79 -3.32 3.75
N ARG A 82 -14.77 -2.58 4.28
CA ARG A 82 -14.55 -1.66 5.40
C ARG A 82 -14.16 -2.36 6.70
N ILE A 83 -14.75 -3.53 6.99
CA ILE A 83 -14.40 -4.32 8.18
C ILE A 83 -12.96 -4.82 8.07
N ALA A 84 -12.56 -5.35 6.91
CA ALA A 84 -11.18 -5.76 6.65
C ALA A 84 -10.19 -4.59 6.81
N GLN A 85 -10.58 -3.37 6.43
CA GLN A 85 -9.79 -2.17 6.70
C GLN A 85 -9.70 -1.81 8.19
N LEU A 86 -10.67 -2.18 9.03
CA LEU A 86 -10.61 -1.96 10.47
C LEU A 86 -9.69 -2.95 11.18
N GLU A 87 -9.67 -4.20 10.74
CA GLU A 87 -8.75 -5.24 11.21
C GLU A 87 -7.32 -5.06 10.67
N SER A 88 -7.10 -4.02 9.86
CA SER A 88 -5.86 -3.77 9.15
C SER A 88 -4.63 -3.99 10.04
N PRO A 89 -3.77 -4.96 9.68
CA PRO A 89 -2.64 -5.37 10.51
C PRO A 89 -1.60 -4.25 10.62
N THR A 90 -0.80 -4.32 11.67
CA THR A 90 0.34 -3.43 11.86
C THR A 90 1.39 -3.69 10.78
N LEU A 91 1.84 -2.63 10.13
CA LEU A 91 2.66 -2.68 8.93
C LEU A 91 4.08 -3.19 9.22
N GLY A 92 4.70 -2.82 10.35
CA GLY A 92 6.03 -3.25 10.73
C GLY A 92 6.19 -4.78 10.77
N PRO A 93 5.45 -5.50 11.64
CA PRO A 93 5.48 -6.96 11.69
C PRO A 93 5.08 -7.62 10.36
N LEU A 94 4.17 -7.01 9.61
CA LEU A 94 3.74 -7.52 8.32
C LEU A 94 4.86 -7.44 7.27
N VAL A 95 5.59 -6.32 7.23
CA VAL A 95 6.77 -6.15 6.38
C VAL A 95 7.89 -7.10 6.80
N ASP A 96 8.11 -7.34 8.09
CA ASP A 96 9.13 -8.29 8.55
C ASP A 96 8.83 -9.72 8.05
N ARG A 97 7.57 -10.15 8.18
CA ARG A 97 7.11 -11.45 7.65
C ARG A 97 7.31 -11.54 6.14
N TRP A 98 6.95 -10.49 5.41
CA TRP A 98 7.16 -10.44 3.97
C TRP A 98 8.64 -10.55 3.60
N LEU A 99 9.50 -9.75 4.24
CA LEU A 99 10.95 -9.76 3.98
C LEU A 99 11.59 -11.11 4.35
N ALA A 100 11.11 -11.78 5.40
CA ALA A 100 11.54 -13.12 5.78
C ALA A 100 11.05 -14.21 4.81
N TRP A 101 9.94 -13.98 4.12
CA TRP A 101 9.40 -14.89 3.10
C TRP A 101 10.12 -14.79 1.75
N LEU A 102 10.61 -13.59 1.38
CA LEU A 102 11.24 -13.34 0.07
C LEU A 102 12.43 -14.26 -0.31
N PRO A 103 13.26 -14.76 0.62
CA PRO A 103 14.32 -15.72 0.31
C PRO A 103 13.81 -17.14 0.03
N SER A 104 12.55 -17.45 0.31
CA SER A 104 12.00 -18.80 0.13
C SER A 104 11.88 -19.17 -1.35
N SER A 105 11.91 -20.47 -1.65
CA SER A 105 11.71 -20.99 -3.01
C SER A 105 10.31 -20.72 -3.56
N ALA A 106 9.33 -20.49 -2.68
CA ALA A 106 7.96 -20.11 -3.04
C ALA A 106 7.86 -18.64 -3.50
N ALA A 107 8.82 -17.79 -3.13
CA ALA A 107 8.81 -16.37 -3.46
C ALA A 107 9.32 -16.09 -4.87
N LEU A 108 8.42 -16.22 -5.85
CA LEU A 108 8.72 -15.94 -7.25
C LEU A 108 8.28 -14.52 -7.65
N SER A 109 9.15 -13.82 -8.36
CA SER A 109 8.80 -12.55 -9.00
C SER A 109 7.72 -12.77 -10.05
N ALA A 110 6.58 -12.09 -9.91
CA ALA A 110 5.47 -12.17 -10.87
C ALA A 110 5.86 -11.80 -12.32
N ARG A 111 6.95 -11.04 -12.50
CA ARG A 111 7.43 -10.62 -13.83
C ARG A 111 8.38 -11.62 -14.46
N THR A 112 9.27 -12.22 -13.66
CA THR A 112 10.38 -13.04 -14.18
C THR A 112 10.22 -14.51 -13.86
N HIS A 113 9.27 -14.87 -13.00
CA HIS A 113 9.08 -16.22 -12.45
C HIS A 113 10.36 -16.81 -11.85
N ARG A 114 11.23 -15.95 -11.31
CA ARG A 114 12.50 -16.32 -10.67
C ARG A 114 12.49 -15.91 -9.20
N PRO A 115 13.26 -16.60 -8.34
CA PRO A 115 13.49 -16.17 -6.97
C PRO A 115 14.01 -14.73 -6.90
N PHE A 116 13.66 -14.01 -5.85
CA PHE A 116 14.15 -12.66 -5.64
C PHE A 116 15.65 -12.66 -5.33
N ALA A 117 16.43 -11.94 -6.14
CA ALA A 117 17.86 -11.76 -5.88
C ALA A 117 18.08 -11.06 -4.52
N PRO A 118 19.14 -11.40 -3.75
CA PRO A 118 19.42 -10.79 -2.45
C PRO A 118 19.50 -9.25 -2.50
N ARG A 119 20.05 -8.71 -3.58
CA ARG A 119 20.12 -7.25 -3.81
C ARG A 119 18.73 -6.61 -3.93
N THR A 120 17.75 -7.33 -4.48
CA THR A 120 16.36 -6.86 -4.58
C THR A 120 15.71 -6.84 -3.21
N ILE A 121 15.90 -7.90 -2.41
CA ILE A 121 15.39 -7.98 -1.03
C ILE A 121 15.94 -6.85 -0.18
N TYR A 122 17.26 -6.63 -0.23
CA TYR A 122 17.92 -5.50 0.45
C TYR A 122 17.32 -4.14 0.04
N ARG A 123 17.05 -3.95 -1.26
CA ARG A 123 16.42 -2.72 -1.75
C ARG A 123 15.00 -2.55 -1.22
N TYR A 124 14.18 -3.61 -1.21
CA TYR A 124 12.84 -3.55 -0.65
C TYR A 124 12.86 -3.20 0.84
N ALA A 125 13.75 -3.81 1.62
CA ALA A 125 13.92 -3.45 3.03
C ALA A 125 14.27 -1.96 3.20
N LYS A 126 15.16 -1.42 2.36
CA LYS A 126 15.49 0.01 2.36
C LYS A 126 14.30 0.89 2.00
N SER A 127 13.51 0.53 0.99
CA SER A 127 12.29 1.26 0.61
C SER A 127 11.28 1.27 1.76
N CYS A 128 11.04 0.13 2.41
CA CYS A 128 10.14 0.03 3.57
C CYS A 128 10.61 0.89 4.74
N ALA A 129 11.92 0.93 5.04
CA ALA A 129 12.45 1.83 6.05
C ALA A 129 12.16 3.31 5.73
N GLN A 130 12.25 3.71 4.45
CA GLN A 130 11.88 5.06 4.01
C GLN A 130 10.38 5.33 4.15
N PHE A 131 9.52 4.33 3.93
CA PHE A 131 8.07 4.46 4.16
C PHE A 131 7.77 4.69 5.64
N PHE A 132 8.40 3.92 6.53
CA PHE A 132 8.24 4.09 7.98
C PHE A 132 8.73 5.46 8.47
N ALA A 133 9.78 6.02 7.88
CA ALA A 133 10.25 7.37 8.23
C ALA A 133 9.24 8.49 7.85
N LEU A 134 8.29 8.21 6.96
CA LEU A 134 7.24 9.16 6.57
C LEU A 134 5.92 8.93 7.29
N LEU A 135 5.56 7.67 7.57
CA LEU A 135 4.30 7.35 8.21
C LEU A 135 4.24 7.96 9.63
N PRO A 136 3.14 8.61 10.04
CA PRO A 136 3.03 9.25 11.36
C PRO A 136 3.30 8.31 12.53
N ARG A 137 2.94 7.03 12.37
CA ARG A 137 3.14 5.96 13.36
C ARG A 137 4.33 5.05 13.03
N GLY A 138 5.11 5.40 12.01
CA GLY A 138 6.22 4.58 11.53
C GLY A 138 5.86 3.12 11.34
N ARG A 139 6.56 2.24 12.07
CA ARG A 139 6.32 0.78 12.03
C ARG A 139 4.98 0.36 12.63
N GLU A 140 4.37 1.19 13.48
CA GLU A 140 3.06 0.96 14.08
C GLU A 140 1.89 1.43 13.20
N ALA A 141 2.21 2.04 12.05
CA ALA A 141 1.21 2.33 11.03
C ALA A 141 0.48 1.04 10.62
N ARG A 142 -0.75 1.17 10.14
CA ARG A 142 -1.56 0.05 9.67
C ARG A 142 -1.40 -0.09 8.16
N LEU A 143 -1.67 -1.28 7.63
CA LEU A 143 -1.64 -1.53 6.19
C LEU A 143 -2.54 -0.54 5.42
N ARG A 144 -3.70 -0.18 5.99
CA ARG A 144 -4.63 0.82 5.44
C ARG A 144 -4.05 2.24 5.36
N ASP A 145 -2.96 2.53 6.07
CA ASP A 145 -2.33 3.85 6.03
C ASP A 145 -1.52 4.05 4.73
N LEU A 146 -1.27 2.97 3.95
CA LEU A 146 -0.65 3.02 2.62
C LEU A 146 -1.63 3.49 1.53
N THR A 147 -2.22 4.66 1.75
CA THR A 147 -3.24 5.26 0.89
C THR A 147 -2.63 5.95 -0.35
N ARG A 148 -3.51 6.36 -1.28
CA ARG A 148 -3.12 7.29 -2.36
C ARG A 148 -2.51 8.59 -1.82
N GLY A 149 -3.02 9.10 -0.70
CA GLY A 149 -2.49 10.29 -0.02
C GLY A 149 -1.05 10.06 0.43
N PHE A 150 -0.78 8.94 1.10
CA PHE A 150 0.57 8.56 1.51
C PHE A 150 1.54 8.50 0.32
N VAL A 151 1.14 7.89 -0.81
CA VAL A 151 1.99 7.83 -2.02
C VAL A 151 2.29 9.22 -2.57
N SER A 152 1.31 10.13 -2.56
CA SER A 152 1.50 11.53 -2.97
C SER A 152 2.49 12.25 -2.06
N ASP A 153 2.30 12.15 -0.74
CA ASP A 153 3.16 12.77 0.27
C ASP A 153 4.59 12.23 0.18
N TYR A 154 4.74 10.93 -0.08
CA TYR A 154 6.04 10.29 -0.25
C TYR A 154 6.81 10.89 -1.43
N ARG A 155 6.15 11.06 -2.58
CA ARG A 155 6.78 11.71 -3.74
C ARG A 155 7.21 13.12 -3.42
N ALA A 156 6.31 13.91 -2.86
CA ALA A 156 6.56 15.32 -2.52
C ALA A 156 7.77 15.44 -1.59
N ARG A 157 7.83 14.62 -0.53
CA ARG A 157 8.95 14.64 0.41
C ARG A 157 10.27 14.20 -0.21
N ARG A 158 10.26 13.14 -1.03
CA ARG A 158 11.49 12.65 -1.68
C ARG A 158 12.01 13.65 -2.72
N ARG A 159 11.12 14.29 -3.47
CA ARG A 159 11.47 15.36 -4.42
C ARG A 159 12.01 16.59 -3.70
N GLY A 160 11.38 17.01 -2.60
CA GLY A 160 11.89 18.08 -1.75
C GLY A 160 13.29 17.80 -1.19
N ALA A 161 13.62 16.53 -0.96
CA ALA A 161 14.96 16.09 -0.57
C ALA A 161 15.94 15.89 -1.75
N GLY A 162 15.60 16.34 -2.96
CA GLY A 162 16.47 16.22 -4.14
C GLY A 162 16.63 14.79 -4.69
N THR A 163 15.77 13.86 -4.30
CA THR A 163 15.86 12.47 -4.77
C THR A 163 15.43 12.38 -6.23
N ALA A 164 16.25 11.69 -7.05
CA ALA A 164 15.94 11.45 -8.46
C ALA A 164 14.63 10.67 -8.65
N ALA A 165 13.86 11.02 -9.69
CA ALA A 165 12.60 10.36 -10.04
C ALA A 165 12.72 8.83 -10.15
N ALA A 166 13.80 8.34 -10.78
CA ALA A 166 14.08 6.91 -10.89
C ALA A 166 14.25 6.21 -9.53
N THR A 167 14.77 6.91 -8.52
CA THR A 167 14.88 6.38 -7.15
C THR A 167 13.51 6.37 -6.47
N VAL A 168 12.71 7.43 -6.62
CA VAL A 168 11.33 7.45 -6.08
C VAL A 168 10.48 6.34 -6.70
N ASN A 169 10.55 6.15 -8.02
CA ASN A 169 9.88 5.06 -8.72
C ASN A 169 10.32 3.70 -8.19
N ARG A 170 11.64 3.51 -7.98
CA ARG A 170 12.18 2.27 -7.43
C ARG A 170 11.73 2.02 -6.00
N ASP A 171 11.65 3.06 -5.18
CA ASP A 171 11.15 2.98 -3.81
C ASP A 171 9.70 2.47 -3.84
N LEU A 172 8.81 3.16 -4.58
CA LEU A 172 7.39 2.81 -4.71
C LEU A 172 7.13 1.46 -5.39
N CYS A 173 8.03 0.99 -6.27
CA CYS A 173 7.93 -0.34 -6.86
C CYS A 173 7.93 -1.47 -5.81
N ALA A 174 8.47 -1.26 -4.61
CA ALA A 174 8.43 -2.24 -3.52
C ALA A 174 7.01 -2.50 -2.99
N LEU A 175 6.07 -1.56 -3.17
CA LEU A 175 4.69 -1.71 -2.68
C LEU A 175 3.91 -2.78 -3.46
N SER A 176 4.14 -2.90 -4.77
CA SER A 176 3.42 -3.87 -5.61
C SER A 176 3.64 -5.33 -5.18
N PRO A 177 4.88 -5.85 -5.07
CA PRO A 177 5.10 -7.23 -4.61
C PRO A 177 4.69 -7.42 -3.15
N PHE A 178 4.77 -6.38 -2.31
CA PHE A 178 4.28 -6.44 -0.95
C PHE A 178 2.75 -6.64 -0.89
N TRP A 179 1.98 -5.86 -1.64
CA TRP A 179 0.52 -6.02 -1.71
C TRP A 179 0.10 -7.35 -2.34
N SER A 180 0.82 -7.81 -3.37
CA SER A 180 0.57 -9.13 -3.95
C SER A 180 0.80 -10.24 -2.94
N TRP A 181 1.88 -10.18 -2.15
CA TRP A 181 2.11 -11.12 -1.06
C TRP A 181 1.04 -11.05 0.03
N CYS A 182 0.58 -9.84 0.38
CA CYS A 182 -0.50 -9.68 1.36
C CYS A 182 -1.76 -10.45 0.93
N GLU A 183 -2.13 -10.34 -0.34
CA GLU A 183 -3.32 -11.00 -0.89
C GLU A 183 -3.11 -12.52 -1.07
N SER A 184 -2.02 -12.94 -1.71
CA SER A 184 -1.83 -14.35 -2.11
C SER A 184 -1.36 -15.24 -0.96
N GLU A 185 -0.43 -14.76 -0.13
CA GLU A 185 0.22 -15.58 0.89
C GLU A 185 -0.33 -15.29 2.29
N ALA A 186 -0.64 -14.02 2.57
CA ALA A 186 -1.12 -13.63 3.89
C ALA A 186 -2.66 -13.61 4.02
N GLY A 187 -3.39 -13.78 2.90
CA GLY A 187 -4.86 -13.79 2.87
C GLY A 187 -5.49 -12.45 3.28
N ILE A 188 -4.73 -11.35 3.21
CA ILE A 188 -5.17 -10.01 3.59
C ILE A 188 -5.64 -9.29 2.33
N LEU A 189 -6.90 -8.88 2.32
CA LEU A 189 -7.43 -8.01 1.27
C LEU A 189 -6.76 -6.63 1.33
N VAL A 190 -6.23 -6.16 0.21
CA VAL A 190 -5.56 -4.86 0.13
C VAL A 190 -6.20 -3.97 -0.93
N GLU A 191 -6.48 -2.73 -0.57
CA GLU A 191 -6.82 -1.69 -1.54
C GLU A 191 -5.54 -1.20 -2.22
N ARG A 192 -5.42 -1.39 -3.54
CA ARG A 192 -4.24 -0.98 -4.32
C ARG A 192 -4.48 0.38 -4.99
N PRO A 193 -3.98 1.50 -4.44
CA PRO A 193 -4.13 2.78 -5.11
C PRO A 193 -3.37 2.77 -6.44
N PRO A 194 -3.91 3.37 -7.52
CA PRO A 194 -3.20 3.51 -8.77
C PRO A 194 -1.95 4.39 -8.56
N MET A 195 -0.78 3.87 -8.95
CA MET A 195 0.51 4.54 -8.80
C MET A 195 1.11 4.88 -10.17
N ALA A 196 0.86 6.09 -10.68
CA ALA A 196 1.50 6.58 -11.90
C ALA A 196 3.00 6.81 -11.67
N LYS A 197 3.89 6.38 -12.55
CA LYS A 197 5.34 6.61 -12.33
C LYS A 197 5.69 8.10 -12.45
N GLU A 198 6.67 8.54 -11.66
CA GLU A 198 7.30 9.84 -11.87
C GLU A 198 7.96 9.87 -13.25
N GLN A 199 7.88 11.02 -13.91
CA GLN A 199 8.56 11.22 -15.19
C GLN A 199 10.07 11.25 -14.95
N GLU A 200 10.76 10.30 -15.55
CA GLU A 200 12.21 10.25 -15.56
C GLU A 200 12.73 11.11 -16.72
N PRO A 201 13.72 11.99 -16.50
CA PRO A 201 14.34 12.70 -17.62
C PRO A 201 14.88 11.69 -18.62
N SER A 202 14.72 11.98 -19.92
CA SER A 202 15.28 11.16 -20.98
C SER A 202 16.79 10.98 -20.75
N GLY A 203 17.23 9.72 -20.89
CA GLY A 203 18.42 9.22 -20.23
C GLY A 203 19.70 10.03 -20.44
N ARG A 204 20.51 10.07 -19.38
CA ARG A 204 21.92 10.49 -19.38
C ARG A 204 22.84 9.49 -20.12
N GLN A 205 22.30 8.38 -20.62
CA GLN A 205 23.04 7.34 -21.32
C GLN A 205 22.99 7.59 -22.82
N ARG A 206 24.15 7.96 -23.38
CA ARG A 206 24.40 7.93 -24.82
C ARG A 206 25.34 6.78 -25.13
N TRP A 207 25.27 6.31 -26.37
CA TRP A 207 26.25 5.37 -26.89
C TRP A 207 27.60 6.07 -27.08
N LEU A 208 28.68 5.31 -26.89
CA LEU A 208 30.02 5.76 -27.27
C LEU A 208 30.17 5.57 -28.79
N SER A 209 30.74 6.58 -29.45
CA SER A 209 31.16 6.47 -30.84
C SER A 209 32.48 5.68 -30.95
N ALA A 210 32.81 5.24 -32.17
CA ALA A 210 34.07 4.55 -32.44
C ALA A 210 35.29 5.42 -32.05
N ASP A 211 35.25 6.71 -32.36
CA ASP A 211 36.32 7.66 -32.01
C ASP A 211 36.50 7.79 -30.50
N GLU A 212 35.42 7.74 -29.74
CA GLU A 212 35.49 7.78 -28.27
C GLU A 212 36.00 6.48 -27.67
N ILE A 213 35.69 5.34 -28.28
CA ILE A 213 36.25 4.05 -27.89
C ILE A 213 37.77 4.06 -28.14
N ALA A 214 38.22 4.54 -29.30
CA ALA A 214 39.64 4.68 -29.63
C ALA A 214 40.35 5.68 -28.70
N ALA A 215 39.69 6.79 -28.37
CA ALA A 215 40.22 7.76 -27.41
C ALA A 215 40.38 7.13 -26.01
N ILE A 216 39.41 6.32 -25.56
CA ILE A 216 39.51 5.59 -24.29
C ILE A 216 40.65 4.57 -24.34
N GLU A 217 40.78 3.81 -25.42
CA GLU A 217 41.89 2.85 -25.62
C GLU A 217 43.25 3.51 -25.44
N SER A 218 43.43 4.72 -25.99
CA SER A 218 44.70 5.45 -25.94
C SER A 218 45.14 5.90 -24.54
N VAL A 219 44.21 5.98 -23.58
CA VAL A 219 44.48 6.45 -22.21
C VAL A 219 44.25 5.39 -21.14
N LEU A 220 43.57 4.29 -21.49
CA LEU A 220 43.23 3.25 -20.54
C LEU A 220 44.47 2.38 -20.24
N PRO A 221 44.79 2.11 -18.96
CA PRO A 221 45.91 1.23 -18.64
C PRO A 221 45.73 -0.15 -19.27
N ALA A 222 46.82 -0.73 -19.79
CA ALA A 222 46.79 -2.01 -20.50
C ALA A 222 46.10 -3.15 -19.71
N LEU A 223 46.16 -3.11 -18.37
CA LEU A 223 45.48 -4.06 -17.49
C LEU A 223 43.94 -4.00 -17.60
N TRP A 224 43.36 -2.82 -17.85
CA TRP A 224 41.91 -2.62 -17.93
C TRP A 224 41.35 -2.84 -19.34
N TRP A 225 42.21 -2.81 -20.37
CA TRP A 225 41.78 -2.95 -21.76
C TRP A 225 41.02 -4.26 -22.06
N PRO A 226 41.47 -5.45 -21.62
CA PRO A 226 40.74 -6.69 -21.90
C PRO A 226 39.29 -6.65 -21.40
N LEU A 227 39.07 -6.11 -20.20
CA LEU A 227 37.71 -5.97 -19.66
C LEU A 227 36.89 -4.95 -20.45
N PHE A 228 37.47 -3.79 -20.76
CA PHE A 228 36.76 -2.76 -21.53
C PHE A 228 36.39 -3.25 -22.93
N ALA A 229 37.34 -3.84 -23.66
CA ALA A 229 37.13 -4.41 -24.98
C ALA A 229 36.07 -5.53 -24.95
N LEU A 230 36.13 -6.43 -23.97
CA LEU A 230 35.10 -7.47 -23.78
C LEU A 230 33.71 -6.84 -23.66
N LEU A 231 33.54 -5.83 -22.79
CA LEU A 231 32.23 -5.19 -22.58
C LEU A 231 31.73 -4.48 -23.84
N VAL A 232 32.61 -3.76 -24.55
CA VAL A 232 32.24 -3.01 -25.77
C VAL A 232 31.88 -3.94 -26.93
N TYR A 233 32.68 -4.98 -27.18
CA TYR A 233 32.49 -5.85 -28.35
C TYR A 233 31.42 -6.93 -28.16
N THR A 234 31.15 -7.34 -26.92
CA THR A 234 30.14 -8.38 -26.65
C THR A 234 28.79 -7.83 -26.18
N GLY A 235 28.76 -6.58 -25.70
CA GLY A 235 27.58 -6.00 -25.07
C GLY A 235 27.20 -6.66 -23.74
N LEU A 236 28.08 -7.48 -23.15
CA LEU A 236 27.85 -8.09 -21.84
C LEU A 236 27.70 -7.02 -20.77
N ARG A 237 26.85 -7.28 -19.78
CA ARG A 237 26.81 -6.46 -18.57
C ARG A 237 28.09 -6.71 -17.76
N ILE A 238 28.58 -5.69 -17.07
CA ILE A 238 29.78 -5.82 -16.21
C ILE A 238 29.68 -6.99 -15.22
N GLY A 239 28.49 -7.27 -14.67
CA GLY A 239 28.29 -8.40 -13.77
C GLY A 239 28.33 -9.76 -14.47
N GLU A 240 27.98 -9.83 -15.76
CA GLU A 240 28.10 -11.06 -16.57
C GLU A 240 29.57 -11.31 -16.93
N ALA A 241 30.29 -10.26 -17.35
CA ALA A 241 31.73 -10.34 -17.64
C ALA A 241 32.56 -10.76 -16.41
N MET A 242 32.24 -10.22 -15.23
CA MET A 242 32.90 -10.60 -13.96
C MET A 242 32.64 -12.05 -13.54
N GLY A 243 31.59 -12.70 -14.06
CA GLY A 243 31.28 -14.09 -13.78
C GLY A 243 31.99 -15.10 -14.71
N LEU A 244 32.78 -14.62 -15.68
CA LEU A 244 33.59 -15.45 -16.57
C LEU A 244 34.97 -15.77 -15.99
N VAL A 245 35.33 -15.12 -14.88
CA VAL A 245 36.62 -15.23 -14.19
C VAL A 245 36.49 -16.17 -13.00
#